data_AF-A0A497JP71-F1
#
_entry.id   AF-A0A497JP71-F1
#
_cell.length_a   1.000
_cell.length_b   1.000
_cell.length_c   1.000
_cell.angle_alpha   90.00
_cell.angle_beta   90.00
_cell.angle_gamma   90.00
#
_symmetry.space_group_name_H-M   'P 1'
#
loop_
_entity.id
_entity.type
_entity.pdbx_description
1 polymer ?
#
loop_
_entity_poly.entity_id
_entity_poly.type
_entity_poly.pdbx_seq_one_letter_code
_entity_poly.pdbx_strand_id
1 'polypeptide(L)'
;MNRREVERILRKVPREKAFYFFTSIGNYTGESAASLGEFVEKLKTVNSKSLEFHLHRGDFEKWVADTLEDKELAEEIGVLRRVPSLMGENLRRKLHFIVSRRHDQLKSLF
;
A
#
# COMPACT_ATOMS: atom_id res chain seq x y z
N MET A 1 -0.59 -18.84 -6.92
CA MET A 1 -1.78 -18.41 -6.17
C MET A 1 -3.02 -19.06 -6.75
N ASN A 2 -3.97 -19.45 -5.90
CA ASN A 2 -5.28 -19.94 -6.36
C ASN A 2 -6.32 -18.81 -6.38
N ARG A 3 -7.45 -19.02 -7.05
CA ARG A 3 -8.51 -18.01 -7.20
C ARG A 3 -9.01 -17.43 -5.87
N ARG A 4 -9.23 -18.26 -4.84
CA ARG A 4 -9.72 -17.78 -3.52
C ARG A 4 -8.71 -16.86 -2.85
N GLU A 5 -7.42 -17.16 -3.01
CA GLU A 5 -6.34 -16.34 -2.48
C GLU A 5 -6.29 -14.98 -3.17
N VAL A 6 -6.44 -14.94 -4.50
CA VAL A 6 -6.51 -13.70 -5.29
C VAL A 6 -7.74 -12.87 -4.87
N GLU A 7 -8.92 -13.48 -4.80
CA GLU A 7 -10.16 -12.82 -4.39
C GLU A 7 -10.03 -12.25 -2.98
N ARG A 8 -9.37 -12.98 -2.07
CA ARG A 8 -9.06 -12.49 -0.73
C ARG A 8 -8.17 -11.25 -0.82
N ILE A 9 -7.06 -11.26 -1.54
CA ILE A 9 -6.15 -10.10 -1.62
C ILE A 9 -6.84 -8.86 -2.22
N LEU A 10 -7.64 -9.04 -3.26
CA LEU A 10 -8.32 -7.93 -3.95
C LEU A 10 -9.61 -7.45 -3.27
N ARG A 11 -10.05 -8.11 -2.19
CA ARG A 11 -11.30 -7.76 -1.51
C ARG A 11 -11.27 -6.32 -0.98
N LYS A 12 -12.46 -5.75 -0.82
CA LYS A 12 -12.65 -4.56 0.02
C LYS A 12 -12.75 -4.99 1.48
N VAL A 13 -12.03 -4.31 2.36
CA VAL A 13 -12.08 -4.55 3.81
C VAL A 13 -13.03 -3.55 4.49
N PRO A 14 -13.54 -3.87 5.70
CA PRO A 14 -14.29 -2.92 6.52
C PRO A 14 -13.46 -1.67 6.84
N ARG A 15 -14.13 -0.55 7.15
CA ARG A 15 -13.49 0.74 7.41
C ARG A 15 -12.48 0.66 8.55
N GLU A 16 -12.79 -0.11 9.58
CA GLU A 16 -11.95 -0.32 10.77
C GLU A 16 -10.61 -0.98 10.43
N LYS A 17 -10.52 -1.61 9.25
CA LYS A 17 -9.31 -2.24 8.71
C LYS A 17 -8.71 -1.47 7.53
N ALA A 18 -9.30 -0.35 7.11
CA ALA A 18 -8.76 0.45 6.02
C ALA A 18 -7.38 1.03 6.40
N PHE A 19 -6.56 1.30 5.40
CA PHE A 19 -5.36 2.09 5.59
C PHE A 19 -5.75 3.56 5.67
N TYR A 20 -5.31 4.26 6.71
CA TYR A 20 -5.54 5.69 6.90
C TYR A 20 -4.23 6.43 6.77
N PHE A 21 -4.21 7.44 5.90
CA PHE A 21 -3.00 8.19 5.59
C PHE A 21 -2.82 9.37 6.56
N PHE A 22 -1.64 9.47 7.15
CA PHE A 22 -1.21 10.50 8.08
C PHE A 22 0.12 11.08 7.62
N THR A 23 0.37 12.36 7.91
CA THR A 23 1.70 12.97 7.69
C THR A 23 2.56 12.97 8.95
N SER A 24 1.94 12.76 10.11
CA SER A 24 2.57 12.61 11.42
C SER A 24 1.56 12.00 12.41
N ILE A 25 2.01 11.71 13.64
CA ILE A 25 1.11 11.22 14.70
C ILE A 25 -0.03 12.23 14.91
N GLY A 26 -1.27 11.75 14.76
CA GLY A 26 -2.48 12.56 14.92
C GLY A 26 -2.85 13.46 13.74
N ASN A 27 -2.02 13.54 12.68
CA ASN A 27 -2.27 14.43 11.55
C ASN A 27 -2.82 13.67 10.32
N TYR A 28 -4.10 13.31 10.39
CA TYR A 28 -4.83 12.59 9.34
C TYR A 28 -4.97 13.46 8.08
N THR A 29 -4.74 12.89 6.90
CA THR A 29 -4.83 13.63 5.63
C THR A 29 -6.25 13.76 5.09
N GLY A 30 -7.23 13.06 5.68
CA GLY A 30 -8.56 12.89 5.08
C GLY A 30 -8.66 11.69 4.14
N GLU A 31 -7.54 11.08 3.77
CA GLU A 31 -7.47 10.01 2.78
C GLU A 31 -7.36 8.62 3.42
N SER A 32 -8.09 7.66 2.86
CA SER A 32 -8.02 6.24 3.26
C SER A 32 -8.14 5.32 2.06
N ALA A 33 -7.67 4.08 2.21
CA ALA A 33 -7.83 3.00 1.24
C ALA A 33 -8.34 1.72 1.92
N ALA A 34 -9.48 1.22 1.45
CA ALA A 34 -10.10 0.00 1.97
C ALA A 34 -9.89 -1.22 1.06
N SER A 35 -9.05 -1.12 0.03
CA SER A 35 -8.66 -2.24 -0.83
C SER A 35 -7.31 -1.96 -1.50
N LEU A 36 -6.70 -2.98 -2.12
CA LEU A 36 -5.48 -2.81 -2.90
C LEU A 36 -5.70 -1.83 -4.07
N GLY A 37 -6.85 -1.90 -4.73
CA GLY A 37 -7.20 -0.99 -5.84
C GLY A 37 -7.38 0.46 -5.38
N GLU A 38 -8.05 0.69 -4.24
CA GLU A 38 -8.15 2.05 -3.67
C GLU A 38 -6.77 2.57 -3.24
N PHE A 39 -5.91 1.69 -2.72
CA PHE A 39 -4.55 2.04 -2.34
C PHE A 39 -3.73 2.51 -3.56
N VAL A 40 -3.80 1.79 -4.69
CA VAL A 40 -3.21 2.22 -5.97
C VAL A 40 -3.64 3.64 -6.34
N GLU A 41 -4.95 3.94 -6.30
CA GLU A 41 -5.44 5.27 -6.65
C GLU A 41 -4.96 6.36 -5.68
N LYS A 42 -4.97 6.08 -4.37
CA LYS A 42 -4.51 7.06 -3.37
C LYS A 42 -3.02 7.35 -3.46
N LEU A 43 -2.19 6.37 -3.82
CA LEU A 43 -0.76 6.59 -4.02
C LEU A 43 -0.45 7.65 -5.09
N LYS A 44 -1.34 7.88 -6.06
CA LYS A 44 -1.15 8.88 -7.12
C LYS A 44 -1.22 10.31 -6.60
N THR A 45 -2.04 10.57 -5.58
CA THR A 45 -2.43 11.94 -5.19
C THR A 45 -2.12 12.30 -3.74
N VAL A 46 -2.01 11.31 -2.84
CA VAL A 46 -1.79 11.58 -1.40
C VAL A 46 -0.47 12.31 -1.17
N ASN A 47 -0.44 13.21 -0.18
CA ASN A 47 0.74 13.98 0.19
C ASN A 47 1.98 13.08 0.36
N SER A 48 3.07 13.39 -0.33
CA SER A 48 4.30 12.59 -0.29
C SER A 48 4.91 12.47 1.11
N LYS A 49 4.72 13.48 1.98
CA LYS A 49 5.10 13.38 3.40
C LYS A 49 4.38 12.24 4.12
N SER A 50 3.16 11.93 3.72
CA SER A 50 2.42 10.79 4.28
C SER A 50 3.02 9.45 3.84
N LEU A 51 3.44 9.36 2.57
CA LEU A 51 4.13 8.18 2.05
C LEU A 51 5.44 7.94 2.81
N GLU A 52 6.24 8.98 3.01
CA GLU A 52 7.48 8.89 3.77
C GLU A 52 7.23 8.48 5.22
N PHE A 53 6.27 9.14 5.89
CA PHE A 53 5.91 8.85 7.27
C PHE A 53 5.56 7.37 7.47
N HIS A 54 4.68 6.84 6.63
CA HIS A 54 4.23 5.45 6.75
C HIS A 54 5.27 4.43 6.31
N LEU A 55 6.03 4.70 5.24
CA LEU A 55 7.06 3.77 4.78
C LEU A 55 8.14 3.60 5.86
N HIS A 56 8.65 4.68 6.46
CA HIS A 56 9.72 4.57 7.47
C HIS A 56 9.28 3.80 8.73
N ARG A 57 8.00 3.92 9.09
CA ARG A 57 7.39 3.20 10.22
C ARG A 57 7.06 1.74 9.92
N GLY A 58 7.07 1.36 8.65
CA GLY A 58 6.70 0.04 8.17
C GLY A 58 5.19 -0.21 8.16
N ASP A 59 4.39 0.86 8.15
CA ASP A 59 2.93 0.76 8.27
C ASP A 59 2.33 0.11 7.00
N PHE A 60 2.92 0.37 5.82
CA PHE A 60 2.45 -0.18 4.55
C PHE A 60 2.63 -1.69 4.46
N GLU A 61 3.85 -2.21 4.68
CA GLU A 61 4.08 -3.65 4.61
C GLU A 61 3.26 -4.41 5.65
N LYS A 62 3.08 -3.83 6.84
CA LYS A 62 2.25 -4.42 7.90
C LYS A 62 0.79 -4.51 7.47
N TRP A 63 0.21 -3.43 6.96
CA TRP A 63 -1.18 -3.45 6.51
C TRP A 63 -1.39 -4.43 5.35
N VAL A 64 -0.48 -4.45 4.38
CA VAL A 64 -0.57 -5.38 3.23
C VAL A 64 -0.46 -6.83 3.70
N ALA A 65 0.48 -7.16 4.59
CA ALA A 65 0.65 -8.51 5.12
C ALA A 65 -0.52 -8.96 6.01
N ASP A 66 -0.95 -8.12 6.94
CA ASP A 66 -1.89 -8.51 8.01
C ASP A 66 -3.35 -8.35 7.57
N THR A 67 -3.63 -7.34 6.74
CA THR A 67 -5.01 -6.99 6.35
C THR A 67 -5.36 -7.49 4.97
N LEU A 68 -4.52 -7.26 3.96
CA LEU A 68 -4.78 -7.77 2.61
C LEU A 68 -4.35 -9.22 2.45
N GLU A 69 -3.44 -9.70 3.31
CA GLU A 69 -2.89 -11.06 3.30
C GLU A 69 -2.02 -11.36 2.06
N ASP A 70 -1.40 -10.32 1.50
CA ASP A 70 -0.44 -10.41 0.39
C ASP A 70 1.00 -10.30 0.88
N LYS A 71 1.57 -11.43 1.30
CA LYS A 71 2.94 -11.48 1.85
C LYS A 71 4.00 -11.09 0.83
N GLU A 72 3.78 -11.39 -0.44
CA GLU A 72 4.72 -11.09 -1.53
C GLU A 72 4.86 -9.57 -1.71
N LEU A 73 3.73 -8.85 -1.79
CA LEU A 73 3.76 -7.39 -1.89
C LEU A 73 4.33 -6.74 -0.62
N ALA A 74 4.01 -7.28 0.56
CA ALA A 74 4.55 -6.77 1.81
C ALA A 74 6.09 -6.87 1.85
N GLU A 75 6.67 -7.96 1.36
CA GLU A 75 8.11 -8.14 1.25
C GLU A 75 8.74 -7.11 0.29
N GLU A 76 8.14 -6.91 -0.89
CA GLU A 76 8.62 -5.90 -1.86
C GLU A 76 8.59 -4.48 -1.29
N ILE A 77 7.53 -4.11 -0.58
CA ILE A 77 7.44 -2.81 0.11
C ILE A 77 8.51 -2.71 1.20
N GLY A 78 8.73 -3.78 1.96
CA GLY A 78 9.76 -3.84 3.00
C GLY A 78 11.19 -3.64 2.47
N VAL A 79 11.46 -4.01 1.21
CA VAL A 79 12.74 -3.69 0.53
C VAL A 79 12.87 -2.19 0.28
N LEU A 80 11.80 -1.51 -0.17
CA LEU A 80 11.82 -0.05 -0.39
C LEU A 80 12.13 0.72 0.89
N ARG A 81 11.61 0.28 2.05
CA ARG A 81 11.88 0.88 3.36
C ARG A 81 13.37 0.92 3.70
N ARG A 82 14.16 -0.01 3.17
CA ARG A 82 15.62 -0.10 3.44
C ARG A 82 16.45 0.81 2.55
N VAL A 83 15.85 1.59 1.65
CA VAL A 83 16.56 2.49 0.72
C VAL A 83 16.58 3.92 1.30
N PRO A 84 17.70 4.41 1.87
CA PRO A 84 17.72 5.66 2.63
C PRO A 84 17.45 6.92 1.80
N SER A 85 17.70 6.87 0.49
CA SER A 85 17.51 8.01 -0.43
C SER A 85 16.11 8.08 -1.04
N LEU A 86 15.19 7.17 -0.66
CA LEU A 86 13.88 7.08 -1.26
C LEU A 86 12.87 8.00 -0.56
N MET A 87 12.58 9.14 -1.20
CA MET A 87 11.71 10.18 -0.65
C MET A 87 10.90 10.89 -1.75
N GLY A 88 9.91 11.69 -1.36
CA GLY A 88 9.13 12.54 -2.23
C GLY A 88 8.48 11.81 -3.40
N GLU A 89 8.57 12.41 -4.58
CA GLU A 89 8.01 11.82 -5.81
C GLU A 89 8.77 10.57 -6.28
N ASN A 90 10.05 10.42 -5.92
CA ASN A 90 10.79 9.20 -6.23
C ASN A 90 10.22 8.02 -5.43
N LEU A 91 9.90 8.24 -4.15
CA LEU A 91 9.18 7.27 -3.32
C LEU A 91 7.81 6.97 -3.94
N ARG A 92 7.01 7.99 -4.25
CA ARG A 92 5.69 7.81 -4.85
C ARG A 92 5.75 6.94 -6.10
N ARG A 93 6.65 7.25 -7.04
CA ARG A 93 6.77 6.50 -8.30
C ARG A 93 7.13 5.04 -8.06
N LYS A 94 8.10 4.74 -7.18
CA LYS A 94 8.50 3.35 -6.89
C LYS A 94 7.38 2.58 -6.18
N LEU A 95 6.78 3.18 -5.15
CA LEU A 95 5.70 2.54 -4.39
C LEU A 95 4.48 2.29 -5.27
N HIS A 96 4.04 3.29 -6.04
CA HIS A 96 2.94 3.12 -7.00
C HIS A 96 3.28 2.05 -8.05
N PHE A 97 4.51 2.02 -8.58
CA PHE A 97 4.90 1.00 -9.55
C PHE A 97 4.75 -0.42 -9.00
N ILE A 98 5.30 -0.72 -7.82
CA ILE A 98 5.25 -2.09 -7.27
C ILE A 98 3.81 -2.51 -6.92
N VAL A 99 3.02 -1.59 -6.34
CA VAL A 99 1.65 -1.87 -5.92
C VAL A 99 0.73 -2.03 -7.14
N SER A 100 0.83 -1.14 -8.13
CA SER A 100 0.01 -1.23 -9.36
C SER A 100 0.35 -2.47 -10.18
N ARG A 101 1.65 -2.79 -10.33
CA ARG A 101 2.09 -4.03 -10.99
C ARG A 101 1.47 -5.26 -10.32
N ARG A 102 1.53 -5.33 -8.99
CA ARG A 102 0.93 -6.44 -8.24
C ARG A 102 -0.58 -6.50 -8.44
N HIS A 103 -1.26 -5.37 -8.32
CA HIS A 103 -2.71 -5.29 -8.52
C HIS A 103 -3.12 -5.77 -9.93
N ASP A 104 -2.39 -5.38 -10.97
CA ASP A 104 -2.68 -5.77 -12.36
C ASP A 104 -2.40 -7.26 -12.61
N GLN A 105 -1.30 -7.80 -12.05
CA GLN A 105 -1.02 -9.24 -12.07
C GLN A 105 -2.18 -10.03 -11.44
N LEU A 106 -2.63 -9.63 -10.25
CA LEU A 106 -3.75 -10.27 -9.56
C LEU A 106 -5.04 -10.19 -10.36
N LYS A 107 -5.31 -9.05 -11.01
CA LYS A 107 -6.47 -8.89 -11.88
C LYS A 107 -6.44 -9.75 -13.14
N SER A 108 -5.25 -9.99 -13.71
CA SER A 108 -5.09 -10.86 -14.89
C SER A 108 -5.23 -12.35 -14.60
N LEU A 109 -5.28 -12.75 -13.32
CA LEU A 109 -5.52 -14.13 -12.90
C LEU A 109 -7.02 -14.49 -12.86
N PHE A 110 -7.88 -13.56 -13.30
CA PHE A 110 -9.31 -13.75 -13.55
C PHE A 110 -9.59 -13.73 -15.04
#